data_AF-A0A0P6X069-F1
#
_entry.id   AF-A0A0P6X069-F1
#
_cell.length_a   1.000
_cell.length_b   1.000
_cell.length_c   1.000
_cell.angle_alpha   90.00
_cell.angle_beta   90.00
_cell.angle_gamma   90.00
#
_symmetry.space_group_name_H-M   'P 1'
#
loop_
_entity.id
_entity.type
_entity.pdbx_description
1 polymer ?
#
loop_
_entity_poly.entity_id
_entity_poly.type
_entity_poly.pdbx_seq_one_letter_code
_entity_poly.pdbx_strand_id
1 'polypeptide(L)'
;MYLKGSNWSMNKRRKPIKFGRILVLIILIAGGVYVNQVIVPSTPPLFIPTPTATRAPESYITEAQRLENEGKFNQAINLYNEAVQSDPRNPATYVSLARLLIYTGKYEDAVKNAENALLLNGNNSSAHAIRGWALGLQGDYLGAEAAFTKALELDQNNADAYAYRAEVLANQTQAGTGSIGSLDKAVEASRNAQTIAPNSLSTHRARGIVLELTGNYADAAREFEQAVAINGNIADLHLALGRNYRYLEQYDKAVEEFNRANALNPGDPLPNYYISRTYAAIGEYAKAIQFAEQSLKVDPTDPYMYGNLGTMYYKNKQFEDAIKPLKMAVSGGTADSGEEVKGLPLDYGRVAEFYFTYGLALANLGMCGDALPISQTLLEGVKNDEVSVFNAQEIVNICSGNPTSPDKLNPVNTTPGVPSEADMEKTPDKGKGTPVPKISKSTPVPTAENAK
;
A
#
# COMPACT_ATOMS: atom_id res chain seq x y z
N MET A 1 -78.87 -60.40 3.72
CA MET A 1 -79.16 -59.16 2.96
C MET A 1 -78.98 -57.98 3.93
N TYR A 2 -78.02 -57.11 3.62
CA TYR A 2 -77.80 -55.74 4.13
C TYR A 2 -77.61 -55.42 5.64
N LEU A 3 -76.63 -54.53 5.81
CA LEU A 3 -76.01 -53.91 6.99
C LEU A 3 -76.92 -53.31 8.08
N LYS A 4 -76.59 -53.65 9.34
CA LYS A 4 -76.25 -52.76 10.48
C LYS A 4 -77.00 -51.42 10.62
N GLY A 5 -78.05 -51.40 11.45
CA GLY A 5 -78.57 -50.18 12.08
C GLY A 5 -78.32 -50.22 13.58
N SER A 6 -77.37 -49.42 14.09
CA SER A 6 -77.15 -49.29 15.54
C SER A 6 -78.22 -48.37 16.14
N ASN A 7 -79.08 -48.92 16.98
CA ASN A 7 -80.01 -48.17 17.82
C ASN A 7 -79.23 -47.46 18.93
N TRP A 8 -78.70 -46.28 18.64
CA TRP A 8 -78.06 -45.45 19.66
C TRP A 8 -79.15 -44.69 20.45
N SER A 9 -79.62 -45.30 21.54
CA SER A 9 -80.48 -44.63 22.51
C SER A 9 -79.62 -43.71 23.40
N MET A 10 -79.75 -42.40 23.19
CA MET A 10 -79.12 -41.39 24.05
C MET A 10 -79.94 -41.18 25.33
N ASN A 11 -79.91 -42.14 26.25
CA ASN A 11 -80.25 -41.87 27.65
C ASN A 11 -79.02 -41.24 28.34
N LYS A 12 -78.75 -39.96 28.00
CA LYS A 12 -77.65 -39.18 28.61
C LYS A 12 -77.99 -38.87 30.07
N ARG A 13 -77.53 -39.73 30.98
CA ARG A 13 -77.41 -39.43 32.41
C ARG A 13 -76.61 -38.14 32.57
N ARG A 14 -77.28 -37.03 32.92
CA ARG A 14 -76.64 -35.77 33.26
C ARG A 14 -75.76 -36.01 34.49
N LYS A 15 -74.43 -36.09 34.30
CA LYS A 15 -73.49 -36.10 35.41
C LYS A 15 -73.69 -34.79 36.19
N PRO A 16 -73.81 -34.83 37.53
CA PRO A 16 -74.05 -33.62 38.30
C PRO A 16 -72.88 -32.64 38.08
N ILE A 17 -73.22 -31.40 37.76
CA ILE A 17 -72.25 -30.33 37.60
C ILE A 17 -71.56 -30.14 38.95
N LYS A 18 -70.25 -30.42 39.01
CA LYS A 18 -69.45 -30.21 40.21
C LYS A 18 -69.18 -28.70 40.34
N PHE A 19 -70.16 -27.95 40.86
CA PHE A 19 -70.10 -26.49 40.99
C PHE A 19 -68.81 -25.98 41.63
N GLY A 20 -68.23 -26.72 42.59
CA GLY A 20 -66.92 -26.36 43.16
C GLY A 20 -65.77 -26.30 42.15
N ARG A 21 -65.76 -27.17 41.13
CA ARG A 21 -64.73 -27.12 40.07
C ARG A 21 -64.94 -25.94 39.13
N ILE A 22 -66.20 -25.58 38.86
CA ILE A 22 -66.53 -24.41 38.05
C ILE A 22 -66.13 -23.14 38.79
N LEU A 23 -66.41 -23.06 40.10
CA LEU A 23 -66.02 -21.91 40.93
C LEU A 23 -64.50 -21.72 40.93
N VAL A 24 -63.72 -22.79 41.11
CA VAL A 24 -62.25 -22.73 41.04
C VAL A 24 -61.78 -22.24 39.67
N LEU A 25 -62.39 -22.73 38.59
CA LEU A 25 -62.08 -22.29 37.23
C LEU A 25 -62.38 -20.81 37.03
N ILE A 26 -63.51 -20.32 37.54
CA ILE A 26 -63.87 -18.89 37.48
C ILE A 26 -62.87 -18.04 38.27
N ILE A 27 -62.44 -18.50 39.46
CA ILE A 27 -61.45 -17.78 40.28
C ILE A 27 -60.08 -17.75 39.57
N LEU A 28 -59.66 -18.86 38.95
CA LEU A 28 -58.40 -18.90 38.20
C LEU A 28 -58.44 -17.99 36.96
N ILE A 29 -59.57 -17.98 36.23
CA ILE A 29 -59.76 -17.08 35.09
C ILE A 29 -59.74 -15.62 35.57
N ALA A 30 -60.49 -15.30 36.63
CA ALA A 30 -60.52 -13.96 37.20
C ALA A 30 -59.13 -13.51 37.70
N GLY A 31 -58.36 -14.42 38.33
CA GLY A 31 -56.99 -14.18 38.75
C GLY A 31 -56.05 -13.94 37.56
N GLY A 32 -56.17 -14.74 36.50
CA GLY A 32 -55.40 -14.55 35.26
C GLY A 32 -55.71 -13.21 34.58
N VAL A 33 -56.99 -12.82 34.52
CA VAL A 33 -57.42 -11.52 34.00
C VAL A 33 -56.88 -10.38 34.88
N TYR A 34 -56.93 -10.52 36.20
CA TYR A 34 -56.40 -9.53 37.14
C TYR A 34 -54.89 -9.35 36.98
N VAL A 35 -54.13 -10.44 36.87
CA VAL A 35 -52.69 -10.37 36.62
C VAL A 35 -52.42 -9.67 35.29
N ASN A 36 -53.14 -10.02 34.22
CA ASN A 36 -52.93 -9.43 32.90
C ASN A 36 -53.36 -7.96 32.78
N GLN A 37 -54.44 -7.56 33.45
CA GLN A 37 -54.99 -6.19 33.35
C GLN A 37 -54.48 -5.23 34.42
N VAL A 38 -54.06 -5.74 35.58
CA VAL A 38 -53.66 -4.90 36.72
C VAL A 38 -52.18 -5.05 37.02
N ILE A 39 -51.65 -6.28 37.13
CA ILE A 39 -50.25 -6.50 37.50
C ILE A 39 -49.30 -6.21 36.33
N VAL A 40 -49.51 -6.81 35.17
CA VAL A 40 -48.61 -6.64 34.01
C VAL A 40 -48.44 -5.16 33.60
N PRO A 41 -49.50 -4.32 33.55
CA PRO A 41 -49.35 -2.90 33.22
C PRO A 41 -48.75 -2.07 34.36
N SER A 42 -48.80 -2.54 35.61
CA SER A 42 -48.27 -1.82 36.78
C SER A 42 -46.87 -2.28 37.20
N THR A 43 -46.39 -3.40 36.68
CA THR A 43 -44.99 -3.83 36.85
C THR A 43 -44.12 -3.09 35.83
N PRO A 44 -43.18 -2.22 36.28
CA PRO A 44 -42.19 -1.68 35.36
C PRO A 44 -41.38 -2.83 34.74
N PRO A 45 -40.99 -2.75 33.46
CA PRO A 45 -40.20 -3.79 32.83
C PRO A 45 -38.90 -3.99 33.61
N LEU A 46 -38.64 -5.23 34.02
CA LEU A 46 -37.33 -5.61 34.52
C LEU A 46 -36.33 -5.36 33.38
N PHE A 47 -35.20 -4.70 33.68
CA PHE A 47 -34.19 -4.27 32.70
C PHE A 47 -34.61 -3.07 31.82
N ILE A 48 -35.08 -1.97 32.42
CA ILE A 48 -34.96 -0.68 31.74
C ILE A 48 -33.45 -0.47 31.50
N PRO A 49 -32.96 -0.37 30.25
CA PRO A 49 -31.58 0.01 30.02
C PRO A 49 -31.40 1.38 30.67
N THR A 50 -30.69 1.45 31.80
CA THR A 50 -30.13 2.73 32.25
C THR A 50 -29.25 3.21 31.10
N PRO A 51 -29.42 4.44 30.59
CA PRO A 51 -28.49 4.98 29.61
C PRO A 51 -27.11 4.96 30.27
N THR A 52 -26.28 4.00 29.91
CA THR A 52 -24.84 4.12 30.15
C THR A 52 -24.46 5.43 29.48
N ALA A 53 -23.79 6.34 30.19
CA ALA A 53 -23.38 7.60 29.61
C ALA A 53 -22.54 7.32 28.36
N THR A 54 -23.15 7.40 27.18
CA THR A 54 -22.45 7.23 25.91
C THR A 54 -21.52 8.42 25.80
N ARG A 55 -20.22 8.17 25.88
CA ARG A 55 -19.19 9.18 25.63
C ARG A 55 -19.53 9.92 24.33
N ALA A 56 -19.42 11.24 24.35
CA ALA A 56 -19.79 12.07 23.19
C ALA A 56 -18.94 11.69 21.95
N PRO A 57 -19.53 11.63 20.73
CA PRO A 57 -18.81 11.32 19.49
C PRO A 57 -17.54 12.15 19.30
N GLU A 58 -17.62 13.44 19.61
CA GLU A 58 -16.51 14.41 19.48
C GLU A 58 -15.34 14.04 20.39
N SER A 59 -15.63 13.46 21.57
CA SER A 59 -14.59 13.03 22.50
C SER A 59 -13.75 11.90 21.89
N TYR A 60 -14.37 10.96 21.18
CA TYR A 60 -13.64 9.90 20.46
C TYR A 60 -12.78 10.49 19.35
N ILE A 61 -13.30 11.46 18.59
CA ILE A 61 -12.57 12.13 17.50
C ILE A 61 -11.34 12.86 18.03
N THR A 62 -11.47 13.68 19.08
CA THR A 62 -10.34 14.42 19.65
C THR A 62 -9.26 13.48 20.19
N GLU A 63 -9.66 12.36 20.79
CA GLU A 63 -8.70 11.37 21.26
C GLU A 63 -8.04 10.62 20.09
N ALA A 64 -8.80 10.28 19.05
CA ALA A 64 -8.26 9.67 17.84
C ALA A 64 -7.21 10.57 17.18
N GLN A 65 -7.49 11.87 17.05
CA GLN A 65 -6.54 12.87 16.54
C GLN A 65 -5.27 12.98 17.40
N ARG A 66 -5.41 12.89 18.72
CA ARG A 66 -4.24 12.87 19.62
C ARG A 66 -3.39 11.63 19.39
N LEU A 67 -4.01 10.46 19.29
CA LEU A 67 -3.31 9.20 19.00
C LEU A 67 -2.69 9.19 17.61
N GLU A 68 -3.33 9.82 16.62
CA GLU A 68 -2.78 10.05 15.29
C GLU A 68 -1.51 10.89 15.36
N ASN A 69 -1.52 12.00 16.10
CA ASN A 69 -0.33 12.82 16.33
C ASN A 69 0.76 12.10 17.15
N GLU A 70 0.41 11.08 17.94
CA GLU A 70 1.36 10.20 18.63
C GLU A 70 1.84 9.02 17.77
N GLY A 71 1.36 8.87 16.52
CA GLY A 71 1.70 7.76 15.64
C GLY A 71 0.99 6.44 15.95
N LYS A 72 0.06 6.43 16.90
CA LYS A 72 -0.68 5.24 17.33
C LYS A 72 -1.87 4.97 16.40
N PHE A 73 -1.61 4.81 15.11
CA PHE A 73 -2.63 4.77 14.06
C PHE A 73 -3.66 3.66 14.27
N ASN A 74 -3.27 2.46 14.69
CA ASN A 74 -4.24 1.39 14.96
C ASN A 74 -5.21 1.73 16.11
N GLN A 75 -4.74 2.43 17.15
CA GLN A 75 -5.61 2.86 18.25
C GLN A 75 -6.50 4.03 17.82
N ALA A 76 -5.97 4.96 17.04
CA ALA A 76 -6.75 6.06 16.44
C ALA A 76 -7.85 5.53 15.49
N ILE A 77 -7.57 4.52 14.66
CA ILE A 77 -8.56 3.84 13.81
C ILE A 77 -9.69 3.27 14.66
N ASN A 78 -9.38 2.59 15.77
CA ASN A 78 -10.39 2.03 16.66
C ASN A 78 -11.29 3.13 17.25
N LEU A 79 -10.73 4.24 17.70
CA LEU A 79 -11.51 5.36 18.22
C LEU A 79 -12.34 6.07 17.15
N TYR A 80 -11.82 6.21 15.93
CA TYR A 80 -12.62 6.73 14.82
C TYR A 80 -13.79 5.78 14.48
N ASN A 81 -13.60 4.46 14.57
CA ASN A 81 -14.69 3.50 14.43
C ASN A 81 -15.74 3.65 15.55
N GLU A 82 -15.32 3.84 16.81
CA GLU A 82 -16.23 4.13 17.93
C GLU A 82 -16.97 5.46 17.72
N ALA A 83 -16.29 6.48 17.18
CA ALA A 83 -16.91 7.76 16.81
C ALA A 83 -17.98 7.57 15.73
N VAL A 84 -17.69 6.78 14.69
CA VAL A 84 -18.65 6.43 13.63
C VAL A 84 -19.85 5.66 14.19
N GLN A 85 -19.63 4.72 15.12
CA GLN A 85 -20.73 3.98 15.75
C GLN A 85 -21.60 4.90 16.62
N SER A 86 -21.00 5.87 17.29
CA SER A 86 -21.70 6.82 18.16
C SER A 86 -22.45 7.89 17.38
N ASP A 87 -21.89 8.38 16.26
CA ASP A 87 -22.56 9.28 15.33
C ASP A 87 -22.30 8.87 13.87
N PRO A 88 -23.17 8.00 13.31
CA PRO A 88 -23.02 7.54 11.93
C PRO A 88 -23.30 8.60 10.87
N ARG A 89 -23.71 9.82 11.24
CA ARG A 89 -24.16 10.87 10.31
C ARG A 89 -23.11 11.94 10.07
N ASN A 90 -21.94 11.87 10.69
CA ASN A 90 -20.85 12.81 10.47
C ASN A 90 -19.92 12.35 9.33
N PRO A 91 -20.02 12.93 8.11
CA PRO A 91 -19.15 12.54 6.99
C PRO A 91 -17.67 12.85 7.23
N ALA A 92 -17.34 13.82 8.08
CA ALA A 92 -15.94 14.19 8.34
C ALA A 92 -15.19 13.05 9.06
N THR A 93 -15.84 12.35 9.99
CA THR A 93 -15.26 11.21 10.72
C THR A 93 -14.86 10.09 9.75
N TYR A 94 -15.72 9.78 8.77
CA TYR A 94 -15.42 8.79 7.74
C TYR A 94 -14.25 9.20 6.86
N VAL A 95 -14.12 10.49 6.52
CA VAL A 95 -12.98 11.02 5.74
C VAL A 95 -11.68 10.92 6.53
N SER A 96 -11.68 11.28 7.83
CA SER A 96 -10.52 11.12 8.71
C SER A 96 -10.11 9.66 8.88
N LEU A 97 -11.08 8.77 9.07
CA LEU A 97 -10.85 7.34 9.15
C LEU A 97 -10.27 6.80 7.83
N ALA A 98 -10.83 7.18 6.68
CA ALA A 98 -10.33 6.77 5.36
C ALA A 98 -8.88 7.18 5.14
N ARG A 99 -8.50 8.42 5.52
CA ARG A 99 -7.12 8.90 5.46
C ARG A 99 -6.17 8.04 6.29
N LEU A 100 -6.56 7.69 7.50
CA LEU A 100 -5.73 6.88 8.40
C LEU A 100 -5.63 5.42 7.92
N LEU A 101 -6.70 4.90 7.31
CA LEU A 101 -6.69 3.61 6.64
C LEU A 101 -5.72 3.60 5.44
N ILE A 102 -5.61 4.71 4.70
CA ILE A 102 -4.60 4.85 3.65
C ILE A 102 -3.18 4.79 4.23
N TYR A 103 -2.87 5.55 5.29
CA TYR A 103 -1.55 5.50 5.94
C TYR A 103 -1.19 4.13 6.53
N THR A 104 -2.16 3.24 6.70
CA THR A 104 -1.95 1.87 7.21
C THR A 104 -2.14 0.81 6.13
N GLY A 105 -2.17 1.20 4.85
CA GLY A 105 -2.23 0.28 3.70
C GLY A 105 -3.60 -0.37 3.45
N LYS A 106 -4.64 0.01 4.20
CA LYS A 106 -6.00 -0.57 4.12
C LYS A 106 -6.87 0.16 3.10
N TYR A 107 -6.43 0.17 1.85
CA TYR A 107 -7.03 1.00 0.80
C TYR A 107 -8.49 0.64 0.49
N GLU A 108 -8.85 -0.65 0.53
CA GLU A 108 -10.24 -1.08 0.28
C GLU A 108 -11.20 -0.52 1.34
N ASP A 109 -10.81 -0.58 2.61
CA ASP A 109 -11.61 -0.02 3.70
C ASP A 109 -11.63 1.51 3.65
N ALA A 110 -10.56 2.14 3.16
CA ALA A 110 -10.55 3.58 2.91
C ALA A 110 -11.57 3.99 1.84
N VAL A 111 -11.67 3.23 0.74
CA VAL A 111 -12.71 3.45 -0.29
C VAL A 111 -14.10 3.32 0.31
N LYS A 112 -14.37 2.25 1.08
CA LYS A 112 -15.69 2.06 1.74
C LYS A 112 -16.06 3.23 2.64
N ASN A 113 -15.12 3.71 3.45
CA ASN A 113 -15.37 4.86 4.34
C ASN A 113 -15.57 6.16 3.55
N ALA A 114 -14.80 6.39 2.49
CA ALA A 114 -15.03 7.53 1.60
C ALA A 114 -16.43 7.48 0.95
N GLU A 115 -16.88 6.30 0.53
CA GLU A 115 -18.22 6.09 -0.03
C GLU A 115 -19.32 6.30 1.00
N ASN A 116 -19.13 5.85 2.25
CA ASN A 116 -20.05 6.16 3.35
C ASN A 116 -20.17 7.67 3.59
N ALA A 117 -19.07 8.42 3.53
CA ALA A 117 -19.11 9.88 3.61
C ALA A 117 -19.93 10.50 2.46
N LEU A 118 -19.81 9.94 1.24
CA LEU A 118 -20.54 10.40 0.05
C LEU A 118 -22.02 10.00 0.05
N LEU A 119 -22.40 8.90 0.71
CA LEU A 119 -23.81 8.55 0.93
C LEU A 119 -24.52 9.58 1.82
N LEU A 120 -23.80 10.14 2.80
CA LEU A 120 -24.30 11.19 3.67
C LEU A 120 -24.32 12.56 2.99
N ASN A 121 -23.27 12.87 2.21
CA ASN A 121 -23.17 14.10 1.43
C ASN A 121 -22.42 13.84 0.11
N GLY A 122 -23.17 13.66 -0.98
CA GLY A 122 -22.61 13.38 -2.30
C GLY A 122 -21.81 14.53 -2.91
N ASN A 123 -21.93 15.74 -2.37
CA ASN A 123 -21.20 16.94 -2.80
C ASN A 123 -20.00 17.26 -1.90
N ASN A 124 -19.57 16.32 -1.06
CA ASN A 124 -18.37 16.51 -0.24
C ASN A 124 -17.10 16.35 -1.09
N SER A 125 -16.46 17.47 -1.43
CA SER A 125 -15.22 17.48 -2.23
C SER A 125 -14.08 16.68 -1.58
N SER A 126 -13.87 16.79 -0.27
CA SER A 126 -12.84 16.04 0.45
C SER A 126 -13.08 14.54 0.44
N ALA A 127 -14.34 14.09 0.49
CA ALA A 127 -14.68 12.67 0.38
C ALA A 127 -14.42 12.12 -1.03
N HIS A 128 -14.66 12.90 -2.08
CA HIS A 128 -14.23 12.54 -3.44
C HIS A 128 -12.70 12.47 -3.56
N ALA A 129 -11.98 13.43 -2.97
CA ALA A 129 -10.53 13.46 -2.99
C ALA A 129 -9.92 12.23 -2.28
N ILE A 130 -10.42 11.87 -1.09
CA ILE A 130 -9.90 10.72 -0.33
C ILE A 130 -10.24 9.40 -1.02
N ARG A 131 -11.41 9.31 -1.66
CA ARG A 131 -11.79 8.16 -2.50
C ARG A 131 -10.84 8.02 -3.69
N GLY A 132 -10.55 9.13 -4.36
CA GLY A 132 -9.61 9.14 -5.49
C GLY A 132 -8.21 8.69 -5.10
N TRP A 133 -7.73 9.13 -3.94
CA TRP A 133 -6.44 8.71 -3.41
C TRP A 133 -6.40 7.20 -3.12
N ALA A 134 -7.41 6.68 -2.41
CA ALA A 134 -7.49 5.26 -2.10
C ALA A 134 -7.61 4.39 -3.36
N LEU A 135 -8.46 4.75 -4.32
CA LEU A 135 -8.59 4.04 -5.60
C LEU A 135 -7.28 4.03 -6.39
N GLY A 136 -6.57 5.18 -6.41
CA GLY A 136 -5.30 5.32 -7.10
C GLY A 136 -4.22 4.41 -6.52
N LEU A 137 -4.16 4.30 -5.18
CA LEU A 137 -3.24 3.38 -4.49
C LEU A 137 -3.60 1.90 -4.68
N GLN A 138 -4.86 1.57 -4.99
CA GLN A 138 -5.27 0.23 -5.43
C GLN A 138 -4.96 -0.06 -6.90
N GLY A 139 -4.48 0.93 -7.66
CA GLY A 139 -4.24 0.84 -9.09
C GLY A 139 -5.48 1.09 -9.96
N ASP A 140 -6.63 1.44 -9.38
CA ASP A 140 -7.79 1.94 -10.14
C ASP A 140 -7.60 3.41 -10.50
N TYR A 141 -6.71 3.64 -11.45
CA TYR A 141 -6.31 4.93 -11.94
C TYR A 141 -7.43 5.71 -12.65
N LEU A 142 -8.36 5.00 -13.30
CA LEU A 142 -9.50 5.61 -13.97
C LEU A 142 -10.53 6.08 -12.94
N GLY A 143 -10.86 5.24 -11.96
CA GLY A 143 -11.72 5.61 -10.84
C GLY A 143 -11.14 6.77 -10.01
N ALA A 144 -9.83 6.75 -9.79
CA ALA A 144 -9.12 7.81 -9.10
C ALA A 144 -9.26 9.17 -9.80
N GLU A 145 -8.96 9.23 -11.10
CA GLU A 145 -9.05 10.46 -11.89
C GLU A 145 -10.49 11.01 -11.95
N ALA A 146 -11.49 10.14 -12.06
CA ALA A 146 -12.90 10.56 -12.02
C ALA A 146 -13.26 11.18 -10.67
N ALA A 147 -12.80 10.59 -9.56
CA ALA A 147 -13.05 11.11 -8.22
C ALA A 147 -12.32 12.44 -7.98
N PHE A 148 -11.06 12.59 -8.40
CA PHE A 148 -10.35 13.87 -8.31
C PHE A 148 -11.01 14.96 -9.14
N THR A 149 -11.42 14.63 -10.37
CA THR A 149 -12.16 15.57 -11.23
C THR A 149 -13.43 16.04 -10.52
N LYS A 150 -14.17 15.12 -9.91
CA LYS A 150 -15.38 15.49 -9.17
C LYS A 150 -15.11 16.35 -7.94
N ALA A 151 -14.04 16.05 -7.19
CA ALA A 151 -13.61 16.86 -6.06
C ALA A 151 -13.32 18.31 -6.51
N LEU A 152 -12.59 18.48 -7.61
CA LEU A 152 -12.18 19.79 -8.13
C LEU A 152 -13.32 20.55 -8.83
N GLU A 153 -14.32 19.86 -9.38
CA GLU A 153 -15.57 20.49 -9.84
C GLU A 153 -16.36 21.10 -8.69
N LEU A 154 -16.38 20.40 -7.54
CA LEU A 154 -17.13 20.82 -6.34
C LEU A 154 -16.39 21.94 -5.58
N ASP A 155 -15.07 21.87 -5.52
CA ASP A 155 -14.21 22.86 -4.88
C ASP A 155 -12.87 22.97 -5.61
N GLN A 156 -12.70 24.05 -6.36
CA GLN A 156 -11.48 24.35 -7.11
C GLN A 156 -10.30 24.73 -6.21
N ASN A 157 -10.55 25.04 -4.93
CA ASN A 157 -9.53 25.37 -3.95
C ASN A 157 -9.24 24.21 -2.98
N ASN A 158 -9.60 22.98 -3.36
CA ASN A 158 -9.26 21.80 -2.58
C ASN A 158 -7.80 21.38 -2.84
N ALA A 159 -6.87 21.88 -2.01
CA ALA A 159 -5.44 21.56 -2.11
C ALA A 159 -5.15 20.06 -1.97
N ASP A 160 -5.89 19.36 -1.09
CA ASP A 160 -5.76 17.92 -0.87
C ASP A 160 -6.09 17.13 -2.15
N ALA A 161 -7.14 17.52 -2.88
CA ALA A 161 -7.49 16.88 -4.15
C ALA A 161 -6.36 17.01 -5.19
N TYR A 162 -5.73 18.19 -5.29
CA TYR A 162 -4.57 18.37 -6.16
C TYR A 162 -3.35 17.56 -5.69
N ALA A 163 -3.07 17.56 -4.38
CA ALA A 163 -1.94 16.83 -3.81
C ALA A 163 -2.05 15.31 -4.05
N TYR A 164 -3.20 14.72 -3.73
CA TYR A 164 -3.41 13.28 -3.94
C TYR A 164 -3.43 12.91 -5.42
N ARG A 165 -3.97 13.78 -6.27
CA ARG A 165 -3.93 13.56 -7.72
C ARG A 165 -2.50 13.58 -8.25
N ALA A 166 -1.66 14.51 -7.78
CA ALA A 166 -0.26 14.58 -8.16
C ALA A 166 0.49 13.30 -7.76
N GLU A 167 0.27 12.81 -6.55
CA GLU A 167 0.86 11.56 -6.07
C GLU A 167 0.41 10.34 -6.89
N VAL A 168 -0.90 10.20 -7.14
CA VAL A 168 -1.41 9.08 -7.94
C VAL A 168 -0.88 9.13 -9.38
N LEU A 169 -0.78 10.31 -9.97
CA LEU A 169 -0.18 10.48 -11.31
C LEU A 169 1.32 10.15 -11.31
N ALA A 170 2.06 10.56 -10.27
CA ALA A 170 3.46 10.21 -10.11
C ALA A 170 3.64 8.70 -9.99
N ASN A 171 2.83 8.02 -9.17
CA ASN A 171 2.84 6.56 -9.03
C ASN A 171 2.49 5.85 -10.35
N GLN A 172 1.53 6.36 -11.13
CA GLN A 172 1.21 5.83 -12.47
C GLN A 172 2.39 5.95 -13.43
N THR A 173 3.03 7.12 -13.47
CA THR A 173 4.23 7.35 -14.28
C THR A 173 5.33 6.40 -13.87
N GLN A 174 5.56 6.24 -12.57
CA GLN A 174 6.56 5.33 -12.03
C GLN A 174 6.25 3.87 -12.39
N ALA A 175 4.99 3.46 -12.36
CA ALA A 175 4.56 2.12 -12.73
C ALA A 175 4.53 1.87 -14.26
N GLY A 176 4.92 2.85 -15.10
CA GLY A 176 4.85 2.74 -16.55
C GLY A 176 3.42 2.65 -17.12
N THR A 177 2.41 2.94 -16.29
CA THR A 177 0.98 2.87 -16.65
C THR A 177 0.39 4.25 -16.98
N GLY A 178 1.14 5.31 -16.73
CA GLY A 178 0.76 6.67 -17.07
C GLY A 178 0.65 6.89 -18.57
N SER A 179 -0.33 7.71 -18.97
CA SER A 179 -0.41 8.28 -20.32
C SER A 179 0.77 9.23 -20.62
N ILE A 180 1.03 9.51 -21.90
CA ILE A 180 1.97 10.55 -22.32
C ILE A 180 1.55 11.88 -21.66
N GLY A 181 2.48 12.52 -20.95
CA GLY A 181 2.23 13.76 -20.19
C GLY A 181 1.66 13.57 -18.78
N SER A 182 1.57 12.34 -18.26
CA SER A 182 1.10 12.12 -16.86
C SER A 182 2.06 12.74 -15.84
N LEU A 183 3.37 12.73 -16.12
CA LEU A 183 4.37 13.40 -15.29
C LEU A 183 4.15 14.92 -15.27
N ASP A 184 3.89 15.54 -16.43
CA ASP A 184 3.62 16.97 -16.52
C ASP A 184 2.36 17.35 -15.72
N LYS A 185 1.32 16.51 -15.79
CA LYS A 185 0.10 16.67 -14.98
C LYS A 185 0.38 16.52 -13.48
N ALA A 186 1.26 15.59 -13.09
CA ALA A 186 1.67 15.44 -11.69
C ALA A 186 2.40 16.69 -11.19
N VAL A 187 3.31 17.24 -12.00
CA VAL A 187 4.01 18.51 -11.73
C VAL A 187 3.02 19.66 -11.58
N GLU A 188 2.09 19.82 -12.52
CA GLU A 188 1.06 20.87 -12.45
C GLU A 188 0.18 20.74 -11.20
N ALA A 189 -0.33 19.53 -10.92
CA ALA A 189 -1.18 19.28 -9.76
C ALA A 189 -0.43 19.57 -8.44
N SER A 190 0.85 19.18 -8.32
CA SER A 190 1.65 19.50 -7.13
C SER A 190 1.87 21.01 -6.94
N ARG A 191 2.02 21.77 -8.03
CA ARG A 191 2.14 23.24 -8.00
C ARG A 191 0.83 23.92 -7.60
N ASN A 192 -0.30 23.41 -8.06
CA ASN A 192 -1.61 23.91 -7.66
C ASN A 192 -1.87 23.68 -6.17
N ALA A 193 -1.57 22.47 -5.65
CA ALA A 193 -1.63 22.19 -4.22
C ALA A 193 -0.77 23.17 -3.40
N GLN A 194 0.46 23.44 -3.86
CA GLN A 194 1.38 24.39 -3.22
C GLN A 194 0.87 25.83 -3.25
N THR A 195 0.23 26.24 -4.34
CA THR A 195 -0.33 27.59 -4.47
C THR A 195 -1.50 27.81 -3.50
N ILE A 196 -2.32 26.77 -3.30
CA ILE A 196 -3.53 26.85 -2.48
C ILE A 196 -3.21 26.69 -0.99
N ALA A 197 -2.40 25.69 -0.63
CA ALA A 197 -2.07 25.38 0.76
C ALA A 197 -0.56 25.07 0.91
N PRO A 198 0.30 26.10 0.94
CA PRO A 198 1.76 25.93 0.89
C PRO A 198 2.35 25.24 2.12
N ASN A 199 1.64 25.22 3.26
CA ASN A 199 2.12 24.68 4.53
C ASN A 199 1.36 23.40 4.95
N SER A 200 0.71 22.72 4.00
CA SER A 200 0.01 21.46 4.28
C SER A 200 0.95 20.27 4.13
N LEU A 201 0.78 19.26 4.98
CA LEU A 201 1.52 18.00 4.89
C LEU A 201 1.31 17.31 3.53
N SER A 202 0.07 17.26 3.05
CA SER A 202 -0.28 16.63 1.76
C SER A 202 0.41 17.35 0.59
N THR A 203 0.47 18.68 0.63
CA THR A 203 1.17 19.50 -0.36
C THR A 203 2.66 19.18 -0.40
N HIS A 204 3.35 19.24 0.74
CA HIS A 204 4.77 18.95 0.83
C HIS A 204 5.08 17.52 0.39
N ARG A 205 4.29 16.54 0.83
CA ARG A 205 4.41 15.13 0.41
C ARG A 205 4.28 14.99 -1.11
N ALA A 206 3.23 15.54 -1.70
CA ALA A 206 2.98 15.45 -3.14
C ALA A 206 4.10 16.12 -3.95
N ARG A 207 4.57 17.30 -3.52
CA ARG A 207 5.67 18.00 -4.18
C ARG A 207 6.99 17.23 -4.06
N GLY A 208 7.28 16.67 -2.88
CA GLY A 208 8.45 15.82 -2.65
C GLY A 208 8.46 14.59 -3.57
N ILE A 209 7.32 13.88 -3.69
CA ILE A 209 7.20 12.70 -4.56
C ILE A 209 7.47 13.05 -6.03
N VAL A 210 6.90 14.16 -6.52
CA VAL A 210 7.12 14.60 -7.91
C VAL A 210 8.56 15.04 -8.14
N LEU A 211 9.18 15.73 -7.18
CA LEU A 211 10.58 16.16 -7.26
C LEU A 211 11.52 14.95 -7.25
N GLU A 212 11.26 13.95 -6.41
CA GLU A 212 12.01 12.69 -6.39
C GLU A 212 11.92 11.98 -7.75
N LEU A 213 10.71 11.86 -8.32
CA LEU A 213 10.49 11.21 -9.61
C LEU A 213 11.19 11.94 -10.78
N THR A 214 11.42 13.25 -10.64
CA THR A 214 12.12 14.09 -11.63
C THR A 214 13.61 14.25 -11.34
N GLY A 215 14.15 13.52 -10.35
CA GLY A 215 15.57 13.53 -10.00
C GLY A 215 16.03 14.75 -9.21
N ASN A 216 15.11 15.62 -8.77
CA ASN A 216 15.41 16.81 -7.98
C ASN A 216 15.52 16.46 -6.49
N TYR A 217 16.45 15.57 -6.15
CA TYR A 217 16.52 14.92 -4.82
C TYR A 217 16.75 15.89 -3.65
N ALA A 218 17.53 16.95 -3.86
CA ALA A 218 17.77 17.96 -2.82
C ALA A 218 16.50 18.74 -2.47
N ASP A 219 15.69 19.07 -3.47
CA ASP A 219 14.44 19.80 -3.29
C ASP A 219 13.37 18.87 -2.72
N ALA A 220 13.33 17.62 -3.20
CA ALA A 220 12.47 16.58 -2.66
C ALA A 220 12.73 16.32 -1.16
N ALA A 221 14.00 16.20 -0.76
CA ALA A 221 14.38 16.05 0.64
C ALA A 221 13.86 17.22 1.49
N ARG A 222 14.01 18.48 1.02
CA ARG A 222 13.50 19.65 1.73
C ARG A 222 11.97 19.62 1.90
N GLU A 223 11.23 19.23 0.88
CA GLU A 223 9.78 19.09 0.98
C GLU A 223 9.39 17.97 1.95
N PHE A 224 10.06 16.83 1.92
CA PHE A 224 9.81 15.76 2.89
C PHE A 224 10.18 16.13 4.32
N GLU A 225 11.26 16.90 4.54
CA GLU A 225 11.59 17.47 5.85
C GLU A 225 10.44 18.34 6.39
N GLN A 226 9.83 19.18 5.55
CA GLN A 226 8.66 19.98 5.96
C GLN A 226 7.45 19.09 6.29
N ALA A 227 7.20 18.04 5.50
CA ALA A 227 6.12 17.09 5.79
C ALA A 227 6.35 16.35 7.13
N VAL A 228 7.58 15.90 7.38
CA VAL A 228 7.99 15.26 8.65
C VAL A 228 7.89 16.23 9.83
N ALA A 229 8.21 17.50 9.64
CA ALA A 229 8.06 18.52 10.68
C ALA A 229 6.60 18.74 11.10
N ILE A 230 5.64 18.52 10.19
CA ILE A 230 4.21 18.58 10.49
C ILE A 230 3.74 17.31 11.20
N ASN A 231 4.13 16.12 10.70
CA ASN A 231 3.86 14.84 11.36
C ASN A 231 4.96 13.80 11.09
N GLY A 232 5.88 13.66 12.06
CA GLY A 232 6.99 12.72 12.01
C GLY A 232 6.66 11.29 12.49
N ASN A 233 5.37 10.91 12.42
CA ASN A 233 4.91 9.57 12.75
C ASN A 233 4.31 8.82 11.54
N ILE A 234 4.49 9.35 10.33
CA ILE A 234 4.10 8.68 9.09
C ILE A 234 5.35 7.99 8.51
N ALA A 235 5.36 6.65 8.52
CA ALA A 235 6.50 5.85 8.07
C ALA A 235 6.94 6.17 6.63
N ASP A 236 5.97 6.34 5.72
CA ASP A 236 6.22 6.65 4.30
C ASP A 236 7.03 7.94 4.09
N LEU A 237 6.85 8.95 4.95
CA LEU A 237 7.59 10.20 4.83
C LEU A 237 9.07 10.00 5.14
N HIS A 238 9.36 9.21 6.18
CA HIS A 238 10.72 8.83 6.54
C HIS A 238 11.35 7.92 5.48
N LEU A 239 10.60 6.98 4.91
CA LEU A 239 11.06 6.18 3.76
C LEU A 239 11.45 7.07 2.57
N ALA A 240 10.59 8.03 2.19
CA ALA A 240 10.88 8.92 1.08
C ALA A 240 12.08 9.84 1.37
N LEU A 241 12.13 10.43 2.56
CA LEU A 241 13.25 11.27 2.97
C LEU A 241 14.57 10.49 2.96
N GLY A 242 14.59 9.27 3.52
CA GLY A 242 15.75 8.38 3.49
C GLY A 242 16.19 8.01 2.07
N ARG A 243 15.24 7.77 1.15
CA ARG A 243 15.57 7.51 -0.26
C ARG A 243 16.29 8.70 -0.89
N ASN A 244 15.79 9.92 -0.66
CA ASN A 244 16.40 11.14 -1.20
C ASN A 244 17.77 11.40 -0.59
N TYR A 245 17.95 11.19 0.72
CA TYR A 245 19.28 11.28 1.34
C TYR A 245 20.27 10.28 0.78
N ARG A 246 19.85 9.05 0.47
CA ARG A 246 20.71 8.04 -0.16
C ARG A 246 21.15 8.46 -1.56
N TYR A 247 20.26 9.04 -2.38
CA TYR A 247 20.63 9.59 -3.70
C TYR A 247 21.59 10.78 -3.59
N LEU A 248 21.46 11.56 -2.52
CA LEU A 248 22.38 12.65 -2.19
C LEU A 248 23.68 12.16 -1.51
N GLU A 249 23.88 10.84 -1.43
CA GLU A 249 25.01 10.18 -0.76
C GLU A 249 25.18 10.54 0.73
N GLN A 250 24.13 11.06 1.37
CA GLN A 250 24.06 11.31 2.81
C GLN A 250 23.63 10.02 3.53
N TYR A 251 24.48 9.00 3.45
CA TYR A 251 24.15 7.64 3.86
C TYR A 251 23.78 7.51 5.35
N ASP A 252 24.44 8.24 6.24
CA ASP A 252 24.13 8.23 7.67
C ASP A 252 22.70 8.72 7.95
N LYS A 253 22.31 9.84 7.32
CA LYS A 253 20.94 10.36 7.42
C LYS A 253 19.94 9.42 6.78
N ALA A 254 20.27 8.82 5.64
CA ALA A 254 19.39 7.85 4.99
C ALA A 254 19.08 6.68 5.93
N VAL A 255 20.10 6.12 6.58
CA VAL A 255 19.95 5.02 7.56
C VAL A 255 19.15 5.47 8.79
N GLU A 256 19.34 6.68 9.29
CA GLU A 256 18.53 7.23 10.39
C GLU A 256 17.04 7.27 10.03
N GLU A 257 16.71 7.81 8.87
CA GLU A 257 15.33 7.92 8.39
C GLU A 257 14.70 6.54 8.11
N PHE A 258 15.44 5.61 7.51
CA PHE A 258 14.94 4.25 7.33
C PHE A 258 14.70 3.54 8.67
N ASN A 259 15.59 3.71 9.67
CA ASN A 259 15.35 3.16 11.00
C ASN A 259 14.10 3.78 11.65
N ARG A 260 13.85 5.07 11.45
CA ARG A 260 12.63 5.73 11.92
C ARG A 260 11.38 5.16 11.24
N ALA A 261 11.43 4.94 9.93
CA ALA A 261 10.34 4.29 9.20
C ALA A 261 10.07 2.86 9.73
N ASN A 262 11.11 2.06 9.94
CA ASN A 262 11.00 0.70 10.49
C ASN A 262 10.38 0.70 11.91
N ALA A 263 10.75 1.67 12.74
CA ALA A 263 10.19 1.80 14.09
C ALA A 263 8.69 2.15 14.08
N LEU A 264 8.25 2.91 13.08
CA LEU A 264 6.84 3.32 12.90
C LEU A 264 6.00 2.20 12.25
N ASN A 265 6.58 1.44 11.32
CA ASN A 265 5.94 0.32 10.65
C ASN A 265 6.89 -0.89 10.52
N PRO A 266 7.03 -1.72 11.58
CA PRO A 266 7.93 -2.87 11.57
C PRO A 266 7.45 -4.03 10.68
N GLY A 267 6.24 -3.95 10.12
CA GLY A 267 5.70 -4.92 9.18
C GLY A 267 6.02 -4.60 7.71
N ASP A 268 6.68 -3.48 7.44
CA ASP A 268 7.14 -3.12 6.10
C ASP A 268 8.58 -3.65 5.88
N PRO A 269 8.85 -4.45 4.85
CA PRO A 269 10.21 -4.90 4.55
C PRO A 269 11.10 -3.78 4.00
N LEU A 270 10.53 -2.74 3.37
CA LEU A 270 11.27 -1.74 2.62
C LEU A 270 12.34 -0.97 3.41
N PRO A 271 12.13 -0.55 4.68
CA PRO A 271 13.17 0.09 5.46
C PRO A 271 14.47 -0.73 5.53
N ASN A 272 14.38 -2.01 5.84
CA ASN A 272 15.55 -2.89 5.93
C ASN A 272 16.17 -3.16 4.57
N TYR A 273 15.35 -3.30 3.51
CA TYR A 273 15.82 -3.34 2.13
C TYR A 273 16.67 -2.10 1.79
N TYR A 274 16.19 -0.89 2.09
CA TYR A 274 16.94 0.32 1.78
C TYR A 274 18.18 0.52 2.64
N ILE A 275 18.16 0.14 3.92
CA ILE A 275 19.36 0.12 4.77
C ILE A 275 20.40 -0.84 4.19
N SER A 276 19.98 -2.04 3.76
CA SER A 276 20.84 -3.01 3.09
C SER A 276 21.51 -2.41 1.85
N ARG A 277 20.73 -1.83 0.94
CA ARG A 277 21.24 -1.14 -0.26
C ARG A 277 22.17 0.02 0.08
N THR A 278 21.93 0.72 1.18
CA THR A 278 22.76 1.85 1.63
C THR A 278 24.13 1.37 2.14
N TYR A 279 24.17 0.32 2.97
CA TYR A 279 25.45 -0.28 3.38
C TYR A 279 26.22 -0.88 2.21
N ALA A 280 25.53 -1.45 1.23
CA ALA A 280 26.15 -1.95 0.01
C ALA A 280 26.82 -0.85 -0.81
N ALA A 281 26.25 0.36 -0.84
CA ALA A 281 26.81 1.51 -1.55
C ALA A 281 28.15 1.97 -0.95
N ILE A 282 28.34 1.81 0.36
CA ILE A 282 29.59 2.14 1.06
C ILE A 282 30.54 0.94 1.22
N GLY A 283 30.26 -0.19 0.56
CA GLY A 283 31.10 -1.39 0.56
C GLY A 283 30.99 -2.26 1.83
N GLU A 284 30.07 -1.94 2.74
CA GLU A 284 29.85 -2.66 3.99
C GLU A 284 28.93 -3.88 3.79
N TYR A 285 29.34 -4.81 2.94
CA TYR A 285 28.49 -5.90 2.46
C TYR A 285 28.01 -6.85 3.56
N ALA A 286 28.82 -7.09 4.60
CA ALA A 286 28.41 -7.92 5.73
C ALA A 286 27.22 -7.31 6.49
N LYS A 287 27.20 -5.99 6.70
CA LYS A 287 26.04 -5.27 7.27
C LYS A 287 24.87 -5.30 6.29
N ALA A 288 25.13 -5.10 5.01
CA ALA A 288 24.11 -5.14 3.98
C ALA A 288 23.37 -6.50 3.94
N ILE A 289 24.08 -7.62 4.09
CA ILE A 289 23.50 -8.96 4.20
C ILE A 289 22.58 -9.06 5.42
N GLN A 290 23.03 -8.62 6.60
CA GLN A 290 22.21 -8.66 7.82
C GLN A 290 20.86 -7.94 7.65
N PHE A 291 20.85 -6.76 7.04
CA PHE A 291 19.61 -6.03 6.77
C PHE A 291 18.79 -6.65 5.64
N ALA A 292 19.42 -7.24 4.63
CA ALA A 292 18.70 -7.98 3.59
C ALA A 292 17.97 -9.20 4.16
N GLU A 293 18.59 -9.94 5.09
CA GLU A 293 17.97 -11.05 5.81
C GLU A 293 16.79 -10.60 6.67
N GLN A 294 16.93 -9.45 7.36
CA GLN A 294 15.82 -8.87 8.13
C GLN A 294 14.65 -8.48 7.23
N SER A 295 14.92 -7.88 6.07
CA SER A 295 13.91 -7.52 5.07
C SER A 295 13.16 -8.76 4.56
N LEU A 296 13.89 -9.81 4.20
CA LEU A 296 13.32 -11.09 3.75
C LEU A 296 12.53 -11.80 4.85
N LYS A 297 12.92 -11.63 6.13
CA LYS A 297 12.16 -12.19 7.24
C LYS A 297 10.80 -11.53 7.42
N VAL A 298 10.68 -10.24 7.08
CA VAL A 298 9.41 -9.49 7.16
C VAL A 298 8.47 -9.91 6.03
N ASP A 299 8.97 -10.02 4.79
CA ASP A 299 8.23 -10.58 3.66
C ASP A 299 9.01 -11.73 2.99
N PRO A 300 8.74 -12.98 3.39
CA PRO A 300 9.42 -14.15 2.84
C PRO A 300 8.88 -14.59 1.48
N THR A 301 7.88 -13.90 0.93
CA THR A 301 7.25 -14.25 -0.35
C THR A 301 7.60 -13.29 -1.49
N ASP A 302 8.14 -12.12 -1.16
CA ASP A 302 8.54 -11.12 -2.15
C ASP A 302 9.88 -11.49 -2.83
N PRO A 303 9.87 -11.76 -4.15
CA PRO A 303 11.10 -12.07 -4.90
C PRO A 303 12.13 -10.92 -4.91
N TYR A 304 11.74 -9.66 -4.69
CA TYR A 304 12.69 -8.55 -4.58
C TYR A 304 13.57 -8.66 -3.33
N MET A 305 13.04 -9.22 -2.23
CA MET A 305 13.81 -9.43 -1.00
C MET A 305 14.89 -10.49 -1.20
N TYR A 306 14.53 -11.58 -1.91
CA TYR A 306 15.49 -12.59 -2.34
C TYR A 306 16.54 -12.02 -3.29
N GLY A 307 16.12 -11.24 -4.29
CA GLY A 307 17.04 -10.63 -5.25
C GLY A 307 18.06 -9.72 -4.55
N ASN A 308 17.58 -8.89 -3.60
CA ASN A 308 18.45 -8.04 -2.79
C ASN A 308 19.48 -8.85 -1.99
N LEU A 309 19.03 -9.86 -1.24
CA LEU A 309 19.91 -10.71 -0.44
C LEU A 309 20.97 -11.41 -1.30
N GLY A 310 20.55 -11.96 -2.44
CA GLY A 310 21.43 -12.60 -3.39
C GLY A 310 22.47 -11.65 -4.00
N THR A 311 22.07 -10.42 -4.34
CA THR A 311 23.01 -9.38 -4.76
C THR A 311 24.00 -9.00 -3.66
N MET A 312 23.58 -8.97 -2.39
CA MET A 312 24.50 -8.71 -1.28
C MET A 312 25.54 -9.82 -1.10
N TYR A 313 25.12 -11.09 -1.17
CA TYR A 313 26.03 -12.23 -1.17
C TYR A 313 27.03 -12.17 -2.33
N TYR A 314 26.54 -11.89 -3.54
CA TYR A 314 27.41 -11.75 -4.71
C TYR A 314 28.45 -10.63 -4.53
N LYS A 315 28.03 -9.44 -4.07
CA LYS A 315 28.94 -8.32 -3.81
C LYS A 315 29.96 -8.62 -2.70
N ASN A 316 29.57 -9.45 -1.73
CA ASN A 316 30.48 -9.97 -0.71
C ASN A 316 31.36 -11.14 -1.19
N LYS A 317 31.33 -11.47 -2.50
CA LYS A 317 32.05 -12.58 -3.14
C LYS A 317 31.67 -13.97 -2.62
N GLN A 318 30.51 -14.09 -1.96
CA GLN A 318 29.93 -15.35 -1.54
C GLN A 318 29.06 -15.90 -2.67
N PHE A 319 29.70 -16.35 -3.75
CA PHE A 319 28.98 -16.75 -4.96
C PHE A 319 28.06 -17.96 -4.74
N GLU A 320 28.48 -18.92 -3.91
CA GLU A 320 27.67 -20.10 -3.56
C GLU A 320 26.38 -19.70 -2.83
N ASP A 321 26.50 -18.83 -1.81
CA ASP A 321 25.36 -18.33 -1.04
C ASP A 321 24.42 -17.45 -1.87
N ALA A 322 24.92 -16.80 -2.94
CA ALA A 322 24.12 -15.96 -3.82
C ALA A 322 23.15 -16.74 -4.72
N ILE A 323 23.46 -18.00 -5.06
CA ILE A 323 22.70 -18.80 -6.04
C ILE A 323 21.24 -19.02 -5.62
N LYS A 324 21.01 -19.55 -4.41
CA LYS A 324 19.64 -19.87 -3.93
C LYS A 324 18.73 -18.62 -3.94
N PRO A 325 19.08 -17.49 -3.29
CA PRO A 325 18.23 -16.31 -3.29
C PRO A 325 18.06 -15.70 -4.68
N LEU A 326 19.12 -15.59 -5.50
CA LEU A 326 18.99 -15.05 -6.87
C LEU A 326 18.08 -15.92 -7.74
N LYS A 327 18.20 -17.25 -7.65
CA LYS A 327 17.29 -18.19 -8.32
C LYS A 327 15.85 -17.99 -7.87
N MET A 328 15.62 -17.82 -6.57
CA MET A 328 14.27 -17.55 -6.03
C MET A 328 13.69 -16.26 -6.59
N ALA A 329 14.52 -15.22 -6.74
CA ALA A 329 14.09 -13.95 -7.33
C ALA A 329 13.71 -14.08 -8.81
N VAL A 330 14.50 -14.77 -9.63
CA VAL A 330 14.30 -14.80 -11.09
C VAL A 330 13.41 -15.96 -11.59
N SER A 331 13.37 -17.07 -10.86
CA SER A 331 12.64 -18.28 -11.26
C SER A 331 11.54 -18.68 -10.28
N GLY A 332 11.50 -18.07 -9.09
CA GLY A 332 10.59 -18.46 -8.03
C GLY A 332 10.97 -19.79 -7.39
N GLY A 333 10.06 -20.31 -6.58
CA GLY A 333 10.20 -21.58 -5.88
C GLY A 333 9.38 -21.62 -4.61
N THR A 334 9.87 -22.34 -3.61
CA THR A 334 9.21 -22.46 -2.31
C THR A 334 10.11 -21.84 -1.25
N ALA A 335 9.58 -20.86 -0.53
CA ALA A 335 10.25 -20.24 0.62
C ALA A 335 10.46 -21.27 1.73
N ASP A 336 11.37 -20.99 2.66
CA ASP A 336 11.61 -21.87 3.81
C ASP A 336 10.37 -21.96 4.73
N SER A 337 9.43 -21.01 4.63
CA SER A 337 8.09 -21.06 5.26
C SER A 337 7.11 -22.05 4.62
N GLY A 338 7.44 -22.60 3.44
CA GLY A 338 6.57 -23.44 2.63
C GLY A 338 5.67 -22.67 1.66
N GLU A 339 5.73 -21.33 1.66
CA GLU A 339 4.95 -20.48 0.76
C GLU A 339 5.58 -20.40 -0.63
N GLU A 340 4.75 -20.20 -1.66
CA GLU A 340 5.20 -20.07 -3.05
C GLU A 340 5.76 -18.66 -3.30
N VAL A 341 6.98 -18.59 -3.83
CA VAL A 341 7.61 -17.37 -4.32
C VAL A 341 7.49 -17.36 -5.84
N LYS A 342 6.85 -16.33 -6.40
CA LYS A 342 6.74 -16.16 -7.85
C LYS A 342 7.96 -15.42 -8.37
N GLY A 343 8.67 -16.02 -9.33
CA GLY A 343 9.82 -15.39 -9.96
C GLY A 343 9.43 -14.12 -10.73
N LEU A 344 10.35 -13.16 -10.77
CA LEU A 344 10.22 -11.92 -11.51
C LEU A 344 10.52 -12.18 -12.99
N PRO A 345 9.57 -11.97 -13.92
CA PRO A 345 9.87 -11.98 -15.35
C PRO A 345 10.91 -10.92 -15.69
N LEU A 346 11.82 -11.21 -16.62
CA LEU A 346 12.85 -10.25 -17.02
C LEU A 346 12.25 -8.90 -17.40
N ASP A 347 12.75 -7.86 -16.75
CA ASP A 347 12.44 -6.46 -16.99
C ASP A 347 13.70 -5.61 -16.72
N TYR A 348 13.68 -4.34 -17.06
CA TYR A 348 14.77 -3.39 -16.87
C TYR A 348 15.04 -3.06 -15.40
N GLY A 349 16.17 -2.40 -15.13
CA GLY A 349 16.51 -1.88 -13.81
C GLY A 349 16.82 -2.99 -12.81
N ARG A 350 16.11 -3.00 -11.67
CA ARG A 350 16.42 -3.91 -10.56
C ARG A 350 16.25 -5.38 -10.93
N VAL A 351 15.27 -5.70 -11.76
CA VAL A 351 15.04 -7.09 -12.18
C VAL A 351 16.20 -7.58 -13.04
N ALA A 352 16.64 -6.78 -14.03
CA ALA A 352 17.82 -7.13 -14.82
C ALA A 352 19.08 -7.30 -13.95
N GLU A 353 19.26 -6.47 -12.90
CA GLU A 353 20.32 -6.66 -11.89
C GLU A 353 20.30 -8.06 -11.30
N PHE A 354 19.14 -8.57 -10.90
CA PHE A 354 19.04 -9.92 -10.34
C PHE A 354 19.42 -11.00 -11.37
N TYR A 355 18.97 -10.86 -12.63
CA TYR A 355 19.31 -11.80 -13.70
C TYR A 355 20.81 -11.82 -14.00
N PHE A 356 21.45 -10.68 -14.24
CA PHE A 356 22.87 -10.69 -14.57
C PHE A 356 23.73 -11.05 -13.36
N THR A 357 23.32 -10.69 -12.14
CA THR A 357 24.03 -11.10 -10.92
C THR A 357 23.93 -12.62 -10.75
N TYR A 358 22.78 -13.22 -11.07
CA TYR A 358 22.60 -14.67 -11.01
C TYR A 358 23.50 -15.40 -12.01
N GLY A 359 23.49 -14.97 -13.27
CA GLY A 359 24.33 -15.55 -14.30
C GLY A 359 25.83 -15.39 -14.01
N LEU A 360 26.24 -14.23 -13.48
CA LEU A 360 27.63 -14.00 -13.06
C LEU A 360 28.02 -14.88 -11.88
N ALA A 361 27.15 -15.05 -10.88
CA ALA A 361 27.42 -15.96 -9.75
C ALA A 361 27.64 -17.40 -10.23
N LEU A 362 26.79 -17.88 -11.13
CA LEU A 362 26.92 -19.22 -11.74
C LEU A 362 28.22 -19.35 -12.55
N ALA A 363 28.55 -18.36 -13.37
CA ALA A 363 29.76 -18.37 -14.18
C ALA A 363 31.04 -18.40 -13.32
N ASN A 364 31.08 -17.62 -12.23
CA ASN A 364 32.21 -17.62 -11.30
C ASN A 364 32.40 -18.97 -10.58
N LEU A 365 31.35 -19.78 -10.45
CA LEU A 365 31.41 -21.15 -9.93
C LEU A 365 31.68 -22.20 -11.02
N GLY A 366 31.88 -21.79 -12.27
CA GLY A 366 32.09 -22.70 -13.41
C GLY A 366 30.80 -23.41 -13.88
N MET A 367 29.63 -22.98 -13.41
CA MET A 367 28.32 -23.55 -13.77
C MET A 367 27.82 -23.00 -15.11
N CYS A 368 28.64 -23.11 -16.15
CA CYS A 368 28.40 -22.46 -17.44
C CYS A 368 27.19 -23.02 -18.22
N GLY A 369 26.77 -24.25 -17.94
CA GLY A 369 25.54 -24.81 -18.50
C GLY A 369 24.28 -24.04 -18.06
N ASP A 370 24.27 -23.50 -16.85
CA ASP A 370 23.16 -22.70 -16.31
C ASP A 370 23.35 -21.20 -16.57
N ALA A 371 24.60 -20.72 -16.61
CA ALA A 371 24.92 -19.30 -16.78
C ALA A 371 24.65 -18.77 -18.20
N LEU A 372 25.03 -19.52 -19.24
CA LEU A 372 24.93 -19.06 -20.63
C LEU A 372 23.48 -18.82 -21.10
N PRO A 373 22.48 -19.65 -20.75
CA PRO A 373 21.07 -19.35 -21.05
C PRO A 373 20.57 -18.02 -20.45
N ILE A 374 21.05 -17.65 -19.26
CA ILE A 374 20.69 -16.38 -18.61
C ILE A 374 21.29 -15.21 -19.38
N SER A 375 22.55 -15.34 -19.80
CA SER A 375 23.21 -14.34 -20.66
C SER A 375 22.45 -14.13 -21.97
N GLN A 376 22.05 -15.20 -22.66
CA GLN A 376 21.24 -15.11 -23.88
C GLN A 376 19.91 -14.39 -23.62
N THR A 377 19.23 -14.75 -22.53
CA THR A 377 17.97 -14.12 -22.11
C THR A 377 18.11 -12.61 -21.91
N LEU A 378 19.22 -12.17 -21.29
CA LEU A 378 19.53 -10.75 -21.10
C LEU A 378 19.81 -10.03 -22.42
N LEU A 379 20.63 -10.61 -23.29
CA LEU A 379 20.99 -10.02 -24.59
C LEU A 379 19.78 -9.86 -25.51
N GLU A 380 18.79 -10.74 -25.40
CA GLU A 380 17.55 -10.67 -26.18
C GLU A 380 16.50 -9.76 -25.54
N GLY A 381 16.30 -9.86 -24.22
CA GLY A 381 15.20 -9.22 -23.50
C GLY A 381 15.46 -7.76 -23.11
N VAL A 382 16.71 -7.38 -22.83
CA VAL A 382 17.07 -6.03 -22.37
C VAL A 382 18.22 -5.43 -23.19
N LYS A 383 18.21 -5.67 -24.51
CA LYS A 383 19.26 -5.24 -25.46
C LYS A 383 19.62 -3.73 -25.47
N ASN A 384 18.74 -2.88 -24.96
CA ASN A 384 18.95 -1.43 -24.88
C ASN A 384 19.52 -0.98 -23.53
N ASP A 385 19.67 -1.90 -22.57
CA ASP A 385 20.34 -1.64 -21.30
C ASP A 385 21.80 -2.03 -21.41
N GLU A 386 22.66 -1.04 -21.62
CA GLU A 386 24.10 -1.23 -21.79
C GLU A 386 24.74 -1.96 -20.61
N VAL A 387 24.26 -1.72 -19.38
CA VAL A 387 24.77 -2.37 -18.17
C VAL A 387 24.43 -3.86 -18.21
N SER A 388 23.19 -4.20 -18.53
CA SER A 388 22.76 -5.59 -18.62
C SER A 388 23.44 -6.33 -19.77
N VAL A 389 23.58 -5.69 -20.93
CA VAL A 389 24.29 -6.26 -22.09
C VAL A 389 25.76 -6.50 -21.77
N PHE A 390 26.43 -5.53 -21.12
CA PHE A 390 27.81 -5.69 -20.68
C PHE A 390 27.97 -6.88 -19.74
N ASN A 391 27.16 -6.95 -18.68
CA ASN A 391 27.25 -8.05 -17.71
C ASN A 391 26.87 -9.39 -18.34
N ALA A 392 25.93 -9.43 -19.28
CA ALA A 392 25.61 -10.62 -20.05
C ALA A 392 26.80 -11.09 -20.89
N GLN A 393 27.54 -10.18 -21.52
CA GLN A 393 28.76 -10.53 -22.24
C GLN A 393 29.87 -11.00 -21.30
N GLU A 394 29.98 -10.43 -20.09
CA GLU A 394 30.94 -10.90 -19.09
C GLU A 394 30.68 -12.35 -18.65
N ILE A 395 29.42 -12.77 -18.54
CA ILE A 395 29.07 -14.18 -18.30
C ILE A 395 29.67 -15.08 -19.40
N VAL A 396 29.55 -14.68 -20.67
CA VAL A 396 30.11 -15.43 -21.81
C VAL A 396 31.64 -15.46 -21.75
N ASN A 397 32.27 -14.34 -21.39
CA ASN A 397 33.71 -14.19 -21.30
C ASN A 397 34.31 -15.12 -20.22
N ILE A 398 33.70 -15.15 -19.03
CA ILE A 398 34.08 -16.05 -17.94
C ILE A 398 33.98 -17.51 -18.40
N CYS A 399 32.85 -17.89 -19.01
CA CYS A 399 32.61 -19.26 -19.46
C CYS A 399 33.46 -19.70 -20.65
N SER A 400 34.02 -18.76 -21.41
CA SER A 400 34.92 -19.04 -22.54
C SER A 400 36.40 -19.10 -22.15
N GLY A 401 36.74 -18.89 -20.87
CA GLY A 401 38.13 -18.86 -20.39
C GLY A 401 38.90 -17.59 -20.78
N ASN A 402 38.21 -16.53 -21.19
CA ASN A 402 38.78 -15.21 -21.52
C ASN A 402 38.15 -14.12 -20.63
N PRO A 403 38.30 -14.19 -19.29
CA PRO A 403 37.77 -13.15 -18.42
C PRO A 403 38.43 -11.80 -18.75
N THR A 404 37.64 -10.72 -18.82
CA THR A 404 38.24 -9.39 -18.93
C THR A 404 38.99 -9.05 -17.64
N SER A 405 40.17 -8.44 -17.74
CA SER A 405 40.99 -8.13 -16.56
C SER A 405 40.24 -7.14 -15.64
N PRO A 406 40.17 -7.41 -14.32
CA PRO A 406 39.53 -6.50 -13.36
C PRO A 406 40.21 -5.12 -13.29
N ASP A 407 41.42 -4.93 -13.81
CA ASP A 407 42.12 -3.63 -13.77
C ASP A 407 41.62 -2.58 -14.77
N LYS A 408 40.54 -2.85 -15.52
CA LYS A 408 39.78 -1.79 -16.24
C LYS A 408 38.52 -1.36 -15.49
N LEU A 409 38.32 -1.82 -14.26
CA LEU A 409 37.22 -1.42 -13.38
C LEU A 409 37.54 -0.07 -12.74
N ASN A 410 37.13 1.03 -13.39
CA ASN A 410 36.35 1.96 -12.60
C ASN A 410 34.94 1.37 -12.56
N PRO A 411 34.44 0.89 -11.40
CA PRO A 411 33.00 0.76 -11.26
C PRO A 411 32.44 2.15 -11.55
N VAL A 412 31.67 2.30 -12.62
CA VAL A 412 30.77 3.45 -12.69
C VAL A 412 29.88 3.27 -11.47
N ASN A 413 30.15 4.08 -10.43
CA ASN A 413 29.18 4.36 -9.39
C ASN A 413 27.87 4.59 -10.11
N THR A 414 26.89 3.74 -9.86
CA THR A 414 25.51 3.99 -10.26
C THR A 414 24.94 5.03 -9.30
N THR A 415 25.50 6.23 -9.37
CA THR A 415 24.72 7.45 -9.22
C THR A 415 24.14 7.75 -10.60
N PRO A 416 22.83 8.02 -10.74
CA PRO A 416 22.38 8.94 -11.76
C PRO A 416 23.15 10.25 -11.50
N GLY A 417 24.22 10.47 -12.28
CA GLY A 417 24.96 11.72 -12.22
C GLY A 417 23.99 12.84 -12.55
N VAL A 418 23.86 13.79 -11.63
CA VAL A 418 23.32 15.11 -11.92
C VAL A 418 24.05 15.64 -13.16
N PRO A 419 23.36 16.04 -14.23
CA PRO A 419 24.03 16.77 -15.31
C PRO A 419 24.67 18.01 -14.69
N SER A 420 25.98 18.16 -14.85
CA SER A 420 26.65 19.39 -14.46
C SER A 420 25.98 20.58 -15.18
N GLU A 421 25.91 21.74 -14.52
CA GLU A 421 25.29 22.99 -14.99
C GLU A 421 25.70 23.51 -16.38
N ALA A 422 26.60 22.82 -17.10
CA ALA A 422 27.15 23.25 -18.38
C ALA A 422 26.34 22.85 -19.63
N ASP A 423 25.33 21.97 -19.54
CA ASP A 423 24.59 21.47 -20.73
C ASP A 423 23.20 22.09 -20.94
N MET A 424 22.81 23.07 -20.13
CA MET A 424 21.56 23.84 -20.30
C MET A 424 21.72 24.99 -21.31
N GLU A 425 22.08 24.70 -22.57
CA GLU A 425 21.81 25.65 -23.64
C GLU A 425 21.72 24.96 -25.01
N LYS A 426 20.49 24.62 -25.42
CA LYS A 426 19.89 24.90 -26.75
C LYS A 426 18.65 24.04 -27.00
N THR A 427 17.49 24.69 -27.06
CA THR A 427 16.31 24.21 -27.81
C THR A 427 16.59 24.35 -29.32
N PRO A 428 15.94 23.54 -30.19
CA PRO A 428 14.65 23.96 -30.75
C PRO A 428 13.62 22.86 -31.17
N ASP A 429 12.34 23.24 -31.02
CA ASP A 429 11.15 23.13 -31.89
C ASP A 429 10.78 21.83 -32.70
N LYS A 430 9.52 21.39 -32.44
CA LYS A 430 8.46 20.82 -33.32
C LYS A 430 8.71 19.63 -34.27
N GLY A 431 7.91 18.57 -34.03
CA GLY A 431 6.75 18.28 -34.90
C GLY A 431 6.64 16.90 -35.57
N LYS A 432 5.43 16.31 -35.47
CA LYS A 432 4.81 15.20 -36.25
C LYS A 432 5.31 13.78 -35.89
N GLY A 433 4.51 12.74 -35.57
CA GLY A 433 3.07 12.50 -35.67
C GLY A 433 2.76 11.44 -36.74
N THR A 434 2.63 10.15 -36.36
CA THR A 434 1.82 9.05 -37.00
C THR A 434 2.01 7.68 -36.28
N PRO A 435 1.08 6.69 -36.42
CA PRO A 435 0.59 5.88 -35.28
C PRO A 435 0.69 4.32 -35.41
N VAL A 436 0.16 3.62 -34.38
CA VAL A 436 -0.40 2.21 -34.33
C VAL A 436 0.60 1.10 -33.86
N PRO A 437 0.24 -0.04 -33.19
CA PRO A 437 -1.06 -0.60 -32.70
C PRO A 437 -1.15 -1.01 -31.19
N LYS A 438 -2.39 -1.33 -30.77
CA LYS A 438 -2.86 -1.92 -29.49
C LYS A 438 -2.43 -3.38 -29.26
N ILE A 439 -1.98 -3.76 -28.04
CA ILE A 439 -2.12 -5.10 -27.39
C ILE A 439 -1.97 -4.89 -25.85
N SER A 440 -3.05 -4.98 -25.05
CA SER A 440 -3.52 -6.09 -24.18
C SER A 440 -2.96 -6.10 -22.74
N LYS A 441 -3.89 -6.32 -21.79
CA LYS A 441 -3.85 -6.07 -20.34
C LYS A 441 -3.17 -7.20 -19.55
N SER A 442 -2.45 -6.88 -18.47
CA SER A 442 -2.50 -7.62 -17.19
C SER A 442 -1.59 -7.01 -16.09
N THR A 443 -2.21 -6.57 -14.98
CA THR A 443 -1.83 -6.66 -13.54
C THR A 443 -0.48 -6.11 -13.00
N PRO A 444 -0.44 -5.64 -11.73
CA PRO A 444 0.40 -4.53 -11.28
C PRO A 444 1.76 -4.94 -10.68
N VAL A 445 2.75 -4.06 -10.82
CA VAL A 445 4.14 -4.14 -10.30
C VAL A 445 4.38 -2.96 -9.35
N PRO A 446 5.08 -3.11 -8.21
CA PRO A 446 5.53 -1.98 -7.40
C PRO A 446 6.90 -1.44 -7.84
N THR A 447 6.95 -0.12 -7.96
CA THR A 447 8.11 0.81 -7.86
C THR A 447 9.29 0.64 -8.83
N ALA A 448 9.28 1.43 -9.93
CA ALA A 448 10.43 1.65 -10.79
C ALA A 448 11.15 2.98 -10.47
N GLU A 449 12.38 2.87 -10.02
CA GLU A 449 13.46 3.83 -10.25
C GLU A 449 13.83 3.70 -11.74
N ASN A 450 13.35 4.58 -12.63
CA ASN A 450 13.86 4.81 -14.01
C ASN A 450 12.98 5.79 -14.82
N ALA A 451 13.50 6.98 -15.17
CA ALA A 451 13.13 7.71 -16.40
C ALA A 451 14.21 8.75 -16.79
N LYS A 452 15.00 8.35 -17.80
CA LYS A 452 15.81 9.14 -18.77
C LYS A 452 16.79 10.20 -18.32
#